data_AF-A0A3D3NY12-F1
#
_entry.id   AF-A0A3D3NY12-F1
#
_cell.length_a   1.000
_cell.length_b   1.000
_cell.length_c   1.000
_cell.angle_alpha   90.00
_cell.angle_beta   90.00
_cell.angle_gamma   90.00
#
_symmetry.space_group_name_H-M   'P 1'
#
loop_
_entity.id
_entity.type
_entity.pdbx_description
1 polymer ?
#
loop_
_entity_poly.entity_id
_entity_poly.type
_entity_poly.pdbx_seq_one_letter_code
_entity_poly.pdbx_strand_id
1 'polypeptide(L)'
;IGRVTAAFNDNGFGVRGDMKALIRAILLDPEARDPAMMELPYWGKMREPFLRVVNLARAFNAASASGYYPLDQFVLDHAQDPMNSPSVFNFFLPGHSPPGPVTQMGLVAPEFQILNASTAITGANYFYNAIGGNNLHRWGSGTAAYAVQLNLAPELSMVVPPAHINEDTPSVANLLDTDTLIRRLDMSLLGGTMSPRLFQTIRESVDRIKPP
;
A
#
# COMPACT_ATOMS: atom_id res chain seq x y z
N ILE A 1 10.85 13.74 18.58
CA ILE A 1 12.28 14.07 18.29
C ILE A 1 13.22 13.70 19.44
N GLY A 2 12.95 14.10 20.70
CA GLY A 2 13.90 13.92 21.82
C GLY A 2 14.43 12.50 22.08
N ARG A 3 13.60 11.44 21.92
CA ARG A 3 14.03 10.04 22.17
C ARG A 3 15.12 9.56 21.22
N VAL A 4 14.93 9.81 19.92
CA VAL A 4 15.91 9.43 18.88
C VAL A 4 17.18 10.25 19.04
N THR A 5 17.08 11.54 19.35
CA THR A 5 18.24 12.39 19.64
C THR A 5 18.99 11.92 20.89
N ALA A 6 18.30 11.47 21.93
CA ALA A 6 18.93 10.91 23.12
C ALA A 6 19.75 9.66 22.76
N ALA A 7 19.19 8.72 21.99
CA ALA A 7 19.89 7.54 21.51
C ALA A 7 21.09 7.87 20.59
N PHE A 8 21.02 8.96 19.83
CA PHE A 8 22.16 9.46 19.06
C PHE A 8 23.26 9.99 19.96
N ASN A 9 22.90 10.76 20.98
CA ASN A 9 23.86 11.38 21.89
C ASN A 9 24.53 10.35 22.79
N ASP A 10 23.80 9.32 23.19
CA ASP A 10 24.28 8.23 24.02
C ASP A 10 23.45 6.95 23.76
N ASN A 11 24.13 5.87 23.39
CA ASN A 11 23.52 4.56 23.18
C ASN A 11 23.21 3.77 24.48
N GLY A 12 23.36 4.39 25.64
CA GLY A 12 23.26 3.77 26.96
C GLY A 12 24.60 3.23 27.49
N PHE A 13 25.69 3.39 26.72
CA PHE A 13 27.05 3.03 27.08
C PHE A 13 28.03 4.20 26.94
N GLY A 14 27.53 5.43 26.81
CA GLY A 14 28.31 6.64 26.62
C GLY A 14 28.84 6.82 25.19
N VAL A 15 28.41 6.00 24.22
CA VAL A 15 28.87 6.11 22.83
C VAL A 15 27.90 6.97 22.04
N ARG A 16 28.41 8.10 21.56
CA ARG A 16 27.70 9.00 20.66
C ARG A 16 27.77 8.51 19.22
N GLY A 17 26.64 8.54 18.51
CA GLY A 17 26.56 8.26 17.09
C GLY A 17 26.46 6.78 16.72
N ASP A 18 26.12 5.91 17.66
CA ASP A 18 25.86 4.49 17.36
C ASP A 18 24.61 4.34 16.47
N MET A 19 24.84 4.05 15.18
CA MET A 19 23.77 3.90 14.20
C MET A 19 22.85 2.72 14.48
N LYS A 20 23.33 1.66 15.13
CA LYS A 20 22.48 0.51 15.49
C LYS A 20 21.50 0.92 16.60
N ALA A 21 21.98 1.65 17.60
CA ALA A 21 21.12 2.20 18.65
C ALA A 21 20.14 3.24 18.10
N LEU A 22 20.60 4.11 17.20
CA LEU A 22 19.76 5.11 16.54
C LEU A 22 18.64 4.48 15.73
N ILE A 23 18.97 3.55 14.83
CA ILE A 23 17.98 2.85 13.99
C ILE A 23 16.99 2.08 14.87
N ARG A 24 17.48 1.40 15.92
CA ARG A 24 16.61 0.73 16.87
C ARG A 24 15.65 1.71 17.55
N ALA A 25 16.13 2.87 17.99
CA ALA A 25 15.29 3.89 18.60
C ALA A 25 14.23 4.42 17.64
N ILE A 26 14.55 4.59 16.36
CA ILE A 26 13.58 4.99 15.32
C ILE A 26 12.53 3.89 15.09
N LEU A 27 12.95 2.65 14.86
CA LEU A 27 12.06 1.55 14.49
C LEU A 27 11.22 1.00 15.65
N LEU A 28 11.68 1.22 16.88
CA LEU A 28 11.01 0.81 18.12
C LEU A 28 10.39 1.97 18.89
N ASP A 29 10.35 3.17 18.30
CA ASP A 29 9.72 4.32 18.93
C ASP A 29 8.21 4.04 19.15
N PRO A 30 7.64 4.36 20.32
CA PRO A 30 6.21 4.20 20.56
C PRO A 30 5.33 4.90 19.51
N GLU A 31 5.74 6.06 18.97
CA GLU A 31 5.04 6.76 17.90
C GLU A 31 4.89 5.90 16.62
N ALA A 32 5.83 4.98 16.39
CA ALA A 32 5.86 4.10 15.24
C ALA A 32 5.24 2.71 15.50
N ARG A 33 5.09 2.28 16.76
CA ARG A 33 4.67 0.90 17.11
C ARG A 33 3.42 0.78 17.96
N ASP A 34 3.04 1.83 18.69
CA ASP A 34 1.88 1.79 19.57
C ASP A 34 0.59 1.91 18.75
N PRO A 35 -0.30 0.89 18.76
CA PRO A 35 -1.57 0.96 18.04
C PRO A 35 -2.46 2.12 18.48
N ALA A 36 -2.32 2.60 19.72
CA ALA A 36 -3.09 3.74 20.23
C ALA A 36 -2.81 5.03 19.45
N MET A 37 -1.66 5.12 18.76
CA MET A 37 -1.34 6.28 17.95
C MET A 37 -2.30 6.47 16.77
N MET A 38 -2.93 5.40 16.27
CA MET A 38 -3.87 5.46 15.15
C MET A 38 -5.15 6.23 15.46
N GLU A 39 -5.51 6.34 16.74
CA GLU A 39 -6.68 7.10 17.19
C GLU A 39 -6.39 8.61 17.31
N LEU A 40 -5.13 9.02 17.16
CA LEU A 40 -4.73 10.42 17.26
C LEU A 40 -5.00 11.14 15.93
N PRO A 41 -5.66 12.31 15.95
CA PRO A 41 -6.04 13.03 14.72
C PRO A 41 -4.85 13.60 13.94
N TYR A 42 -3.67 13.67 14.56
CA TYR A 42 -2.42 14.16 13.98
C TYR A 42 -1.45 13.04 13.60
N TRP A 43 -1.85 11.77 13.74
CA TRP A 43 -1.00 10.65 13.40
C TRP A 43 -1.23 10.17 11.97
N GLY A 44 -0.13 9.72 11.35
CA GLY A 44 -0.15 9.16 10.01
C GLY A 44 -0.19 10.21 8.90
N LYS A 45 -0.08 9.72 7.67
CA LYS A 45 -0.21 10.52 6.46
C LYS A 45 -0.75 9.67 5.33
N MET A 46 -1.33 10.32 4.32
CA MET A 46 -1.71 9.64 3.10
C MET A 46 -0.45 9.12 2.40
N ARG A 47 -0.40 7.80 2.14
CA ARG A 47 0.72 7.20 1.40
C ARG A 47 0.74 7.75 -0.02
N GLU A 48 1.91 8.18 -0.49
CA GLU A 48 2.11 8.64 -1.87
C GLU A 48 1.76 7.56 -2.90
N PRO A 49 1.28 7.94 -4.10
CA PRO A 49 0.88 6.96 -5.11
C PRO A 49 1.94 5.91 -5.44
N PHE A 50 3.20 6.32 -5.69
CA PHE A 50 4.28 5.39 -6.00
C PHE A 50 4.54 4.42 -4.84
N LEU A 51 4.50 4.91 -3.59
CA LEU A 51 4.66 4.05 -2.42
C LEU A 51 3.50 3.06 -2.24
N ARG A 52 2.28 3.37 -2.72
CA ARG A 52 1.18 2.41 -2.76
C ARG A 52 1.46 1.28 -3.73
N VAL A 53 1.96 1.59 -4.93
CA VAL A 53 2.37 0.56 -5.91
C VAL A 53 3.50 -0.29 -5.37
N VAL A 54 4.53 0.31 -4.79
CA VAL A 54 5.64 -0.43 -4.19
C VAL A 54 5.15 -1.32 -3.04
N ASN A 55 4.21 -0.85 -2.22
CA ASN A 55 3.60 -1.68 -1.18
C ASN A 55 2.85 -2.87 -1.78
N LEU A 56 2.03 -2.64 -2.81
CA LEU A 56 1.29 -3.71 -3.50
C LEU A 56 2.24 -4.73 -4.13
N ALA A 57 3.25 -4.25 -4.86
CA ALA A 57 4.26 -5.07 -5.50
C ALA A 57 4.99 -5.96 -4.48
N ARG A 58 5.37 -5.40 -3.31
CA ARG A 58 5.98 -6.17 -2.23
C ARG A 58 5.02 -7.15 -1.56
N ALA A 59 3.77 -6.74 -1.34
CA ALA A 59 2.76 -7.57 -0.71
C ALA A 59 2.50 -8.87 -1.48
N PHE A 60 2.54 -8.79 -2.81
CA PHE A 60 2.21 -9.88 -3.73
C PHE A 60 3.39 -10.33 -4.59
N ASN A 61 4.63 -10.16 -4.11
CA ASN A 61 5.86 -10.64 -4.76
C ASN A 61 5.89 -10.37 -6.27
N ALA A 62 5.53 -9.15 -6.66
CA ALA A 62 5.48 -8.79 -8.06
C ALA A 62 6.88 -8.90 -8.67
N ALA A 63 6.94 -9.35 -9.91
CA ALA A 63 8.21 -9.55 -10.60
C ALA A 63 8.05 -9.34 -12.12
N SER A 64 9.17 -9.05 -12.77
CA SER A 64 9.30 -9.14 -14.22
C SER A 64 10.41 -10.12 -14.58
N ALA A 65 10.34 -10.73 -15.76
CA ALA A 65 11.37 -11.67 -16.20
C ALA A 65 12.73 -10.99 -16.47
N SER A 66 12.73 -9.70 -16.80
CA SER A 66 13.95 -8.90 -16.99
C SER A 66 14.62 -8.46 -15.69
N GLY A 67 13.93 -8.54 -14.56
CA GLY A 67 14.38 -7.99 -13.28
C GLY A 67 14.20 -6.47 -13.13
N TYR A 68 13.77 -5.78 -14.19
CA TYR A 68 13.42 -4.36 -14.13
C TYR A 68 11.96 -4.17 -13.72
N TYR A 69 11.66 -3.08 -13.02
CA TYR A 69 10.30 -2.75 -12.57
C TYR A 69 9.80 -1.46 -13.22
N PRO A 70 9.69 -1.41 -14.55
CA PRO A 70 9.16 -0.22 -15.22
C PRO A 70 7.68 -0.04 -14.89
N LEU A 71 7.25 1.21 -14.76
CA LEU A 71 5.87 1.62 -14.60
C LEU A 71 5.55 2.62 -15.71
N ASP A 72 4.96 2.16 -16.80
CA ASP A 72 4.61 3.05 -17.91
C ASP A 72 3.29 3.81 -17.65
N GLN A 73 3.26 5.07 -18.09
CA GLN A 73 2.13 5.99 -17.99
C GLN A 73 1.58 6.19 -16.56
N PHE A 74 2.44 6.06 -15.54
CA PHE A 74 2.04 6.13 -14.13
C PHE A 74 1.31 7.45 -13.77
N VAL A 75 1.72 8.55 -14.41
CA VAL A 75 1.14 9.89 -14.25
C VAL A 75 -0.36 9.97 -14.54
N LEU A 76 -0.87 9.15 -15.47
CA LEU A 76 -2.26 9.25 -15.94
C LEU A 76 -3.27 8.79 -14.87
N ASP A 77 -2.87 7.91 -13.96
CA ASP A 77 -3.70 7.42 -12.86
C ASP A 77 -3.42 8.13 -11.54
N HIS A 78 -2.23 8.70 -11.38
CA HIS A 78 -1.71 9.09 -10.06
C HIS A 78 -1.28 10.55 -9.95
N ALA A 79 -1.19 11.29 -11.06
CA ALA A 79 -0.61 12.63 -11.13
C ALA A 79 0.80 12.73 -10.50
N GLN A 80 1.50 11.59 -10.45
CA GLN A 80 2.87 11.43 -10.01
C GLN A 80 3.58 10.54 -11.03
N ASP A 81 4.85 10.83 -11.29
CA ASP A 81 5.70 10.02 -12.15
C ASP A 81 7.13 10.03 -11.61
N PRO A 82 7.65 8.91 -11.08
CA PRO A 82 8.96 8.88 -10.44
C PRO A 82 10.05 9.52 -11.32
N MET A 83 10.89 10.34 -10.69
CA MET A 83 11.98 11.09 -11.35
C MET A 83 11.53 12.18 -12.34
N ASN A 84 10.23 12.43 -12.48
CA ASN A 84 9.68 13.43 -13.38
C ASN A 84 8.92 14.52 -12.60
N SER A 85 9.63 15.18 -11.68
CA SER A 85 9.04 16.23 -10.85
C SER A 85 8.65 17.47 -11.69
N PRO A 86 7.44 18.03 -11.51
CA PRO A 86 7.03 19.25 -12.21
C PRO A 86 7.65 20.53 -11.63
N SER A 87 8.27 20.48 -10.44
CA SER A 87 8.82 21.65 -9.75
C SER A 87 9.97 21.34 -8.80
N VAL A 88 10.61 22.37 -8.23
CA VAL A 88 11.61 22.21 -7.15
C VAL A 88 11.00 21.73 -5.83
N PHE A 89 9.68 21.80 -5.69
CA PHE A 89 8.95 21.32 -4.51
C PHE A 89 8.43 19.90 -4.68
N ASN A 90 8.81 19.21 -5.75
CA ASN A 90 8.29 17.90 -6.12
C ASN A 90 6.83 17.95 -6.65
N PHE A 91 6.04 16.89 -6.43
CA PHE A 91 4.66 16.75 -6.92
C PHE A 91 3.60 17.53 -6.12
N PHE A 92 3.91 17.89 -4.87
CA PHE A 92 2.99 18.56 -3.95
C PHE A 92 3.74 19.49 -3.01
N LEU A 93 3.09 20.55 -2.55
CA LEU A 93 3.69 21.55 -1.67
C LEU A 93 3.78 20.99 -0.24
N PRO A 94 4.93 21.13 0.45
CA PRO A 94 5.09 20.67 1.83
C PRO A 94 4.06 21.25 2.82
N GLY A 95 3.55 22.44 2.52
CA GLY A 95 2.54 23.13 3.33
C GLY A 95 1.09 22.96 2.84
N HIS A 96 0.82 22.11 1.85
CA HIS A 96 -0.55 21.94 1.37
C HIS A 96 -1.44 21.34 2.46
N SER A 97 -2.61 21.96 2.65
CA SER A 97 -3.63 21.54 3.60
C SER A 97 -4.98 21.53 2.87
N PRO A 98 -5.62 20.36 2.71
CA PRO A 98 -6.90 20.26 2.03
C PRO A 98 -8.03 20.86 2.89
N PRO A 99 -9.01 21.55 2.30
CA PRO A 99 -10.13 22.11 3.04
C PRO A 99 -10.86 21.05 3.88
N GLY A 100 -11.24 21.41 5.11
CA GLY A 100 -11.98 20.53 6.02
C GLY A 100 -11.24 20.28 7.33
N PRO A 101 -11.44 19.10 7.96
CA PRO A 101 -10.91 18.81 9.30
C PRO A 101 -9.39 18.99 9.44
N VAL A 102 -8.63 18.67 8.39
CA VAL A 102 -7.16 18.81 8.38
C VAL A 102 -6.75 20.27 8.59
N THR A 103 -7.27 21.20 7.76
CA THR A 103 -6.99 22.64 7.91
C THR A 103 -7.56 23.21 9.21
N GLN A 104 -8.74 22.77 9.65
CA GLN A 104 -9.35 23.22 10.91
C GLN A 104 -8.50 22.89 12.13
N MET A 105 -7.73 21.79 12.08
CA MET A 105 -6.77 21.40 13.12
C MET A 105 -5.38 22.02 12.93
N GLY A 106 -5.17 22.87 11.92
CA GLY A 106 -3.87 23.47 11.61
C GLY A 106 -2.84 22.46 11.09
N LEU A 107 -3.29 21.31 10.57
CA LEU A 107 -2.43 20.26 10.02
C LEU A 107 -2.20 20.45 8.52
N VAL A 108 -1.17 19.81 8.01
CA VAL A 108 -0.86 19.71 6.57
C VAL A 108 -1.05 18.28 6.10
N ALA A 109 -1.45 18.11 4.85
CA ALA A 109 -1.55 16.80 4.22
C ALA A 109 -1.12 16.91 2.75
N PRO A 110 0.20 17.03 2.48
CA PRO A 110 0.71 17.38 1.15
C PRO A 110 0.24 16.47 0.02
N GLU A 111 0.22 15.16 0.26
CA GLU A 111 -0.13 14.16 -0.75
C GLU A 111 -1.59 14.28 -1.24
N PHE A 112 -2.47 14.95 -0.49
CA PHE A 112 -3.84 15.23 -0.95
C PHE A 112 -3.89 16.25 -2.09
N GLN A 113 -2.82 17.02 -2.34
CA GLN A 113 -2.81 17.99 -3.44
C GLN A 113 -2.97 17.32 -4.82
N ILE A 114 -2.47 16.10 -4.95
CA ILE A 114 -2.56 15.30 -6.18
C ILE A 114 -3.71 14.27 -6.13
N LEU A 115 -4.47 14.24 -5.02
CA LEU A 115 -5.72 13.48 -4.90
C LEU A 115 -6.90 14.36 -5.32
N ASN A 116 -7.45 14.09 -6.49
CA ASN A 116 -8.62 14.79 -7.01
C ASN A 116 -9.68 13.78 -7.47
N ALA A 117 -10.82 14.27 -7.95
CA ALA A 117 -11.92 13.42 -8.41
C ALA A 117 -11.50 12.41 -9.50
N SER A 118 -10.50 12.75 -10.33
CA SER A 118 -9.95 11.83 -11.33
C SER A 118 -9.05 10.77 -10.69
N THR A 119 -7.98 11.20 -10.00
CA THR A 119 -6.97 10.27 -9.42
C THR A 119 -7.53 9.38 -8.31
N ALA A 120 -8.60 9.82 -7.64
CA ALA A 120 -9.33 8.98 -6.68
C ALA A 120 -9.99 7.75 -7.34
N ILE A 121 -10.43 7.88 -8.59
CA ILE A 121 -11.07 6.80 -9.36
C ILE A 121 -10.03 6.03 -10.16
N THR A 122 -9.20 6.74 -10.94
CA THR A 122 -8.23 6.14 -11.84
C THR A 122 -7.13 5.39 -11.08
N GLY A 123 -6.66 5.91 -9.95
CA GLY A 123 -5.72 5.22 -9.07
C GLY A 123 -6.29 3.91 -8.49
N ALA A 124 -7.58 3.85 -8.16
CA ALA A 124 -8.21 2.60 -7.72
C ALA A 124 -8.34 1.60 -8.87
N ASN A 125 -8.75 2.08 -10.05
CA ASN A 125 -8.85 1.25 -11.26
C ASN A 125 -7.50 0.69 -11.70
N TYR A 126 -6.41 1.44 -11.53
CA TYR A 126 -5.05 0.96 -11.81
C TYR A 126 -4.73 -0.32 -11.02
N PHE A 127 -5.04 -0.34 -9.72
CA PHE A 127 -4.83 -1.54 -8.90
C PHE A 127 -5.78 -2.68 -9.25
N TYR A 128 -7.05 -2.36 -9.54
CA TYR A 128 -8.01 -3.36 -10.02
C TYR A 128 -7.53 -4.04 -11.31
N ASN A 129 -7.04 -3.26 -12.28
CA ASN A 129 -6.51 -3.79 -13.54
C ASN A 129 -5.28 -4.67 -13.31
N ALA A 130 -4.36 -4.27 -12.42
CA ALA A 130 -3.18 -5.07 -12.07
C ALA A 130 -3.53 -6.41 -11.40
N ILE A 131 -4.66 -6.50 -10.69
CA ILE A 131 -5.14 -7.74 -10.10
C ILE A 131 -5.81 -8.63 -11.16
N GLY A 132 -6.60 -8.03 -12.06
CA GLY A 132 -7.40 -8.71 -13.09
C GLY A 132 -6.61 -9.26 -14.29
N GLY A 133 -5.31 -9.51 -14.15
CA GLY A 133 -4.48 -10.13 -15.18
C GLY A 133 -3.64 -9.16 -16.01
N ASN A 134 -3.74 -7.84 -15.80
CA ASN A 134 -2.73 -6.92 -16.31
C ASN A 134 -1.50 -6.89 -15.40
N ASN A 135 -0.40 -6.34 -15.91
CA ASN A 135 0.77 -6.02 -15.12
C ASN A 135 0.63 -4.60 -14.52
N LEU A 136 1.64 -4.13 -13.77
CA LEU A 136 1.67 -2.79 -13.18
C LEU A 136 1.83 -1.65 -14.21
N HIS A 137 1.69 -1.91 -15.51
CA HIS A 137 1.62 -0.87 -16.53
C HIS A 137 0.16 -0.57 -16.87
N ARG A 138 -0.15 0.71 -17.13
CA ARG A 138 -1.53 1.14 -17.41
C ARG A 138 -2.18 0.39 -18.60
N TRP A 139 -1.44 0.16 -19.67
CA TRP A 139 -1.92 -0.48 -20.91
C TRP A 139 -1.20 -1.79 -21.23
N GLY A 140 -0.61 -2.42 -20.21
CA GLY A 140 0.23 -3.59 -20.40
C GLY A 140 1.65 -3.23 -20.84
N SER A 141 2.43 -4.25 -21.18
CA SER A 141 3.82 -4.09 -21.59
C SER A 141 3.98 -4.52 -23.05
N GLY A 142 4.64 -3.71 -23.86
CA GLY A 142 4.97 -4.07 -25.25
C GLY A 142 5.96 -5.24 -25.36
N THR A 143 6.56 -5.68 -24.23
CA THR A 143 7.45 -6.83 -24.20
C THR A 143 7.22 -7.62 -22.92
N ALA A 144 6.94 -8.92 -23.05
CA ALA A 144 6.69 -9.79 -21.89
C ALA A 144 7.81 -9.76 -20.83
N ALA A 145 9.05 -9.52 -21.24
CA ALA A 145 10.20 -9.39 -20.34
C ALA A 145 10.06 -8.24 -19.31
N TYR A 146 9.33 -7.18 -19.65
CA TYR A 146 9.12 -5.99 -18.81
C TYR A 146 7.74 -5.98 -18.12
N ALA A 147 6.93 -7.02 -18.30
CA ALA A 147 5.66 -7.15 -17.60
C ALA A 147 5.90 -7.37 -16.11
N VAL A 148 5.59 -6.37 -15.29
CA VAL A 148 5.66 -6.49 -13.82
C VAL A 148 4.34 -7.04 -13.30
N GLN A 149 4.26 -8.35 -13.09
CA GLN A 149 3.02 -9.03 -12.70
C GLN A 149 3.00 -9.34 -11.21
N LEU A 150 1.83 -9.22 -10.59
CA LEU A 150 1.60 -9.68 -9.23
C LEU A 150 1.60 -11.22 -9.19
N ASN A 151 2.18 -11.81 -8.15
CA ASN A 151 2.02 -13.23 -7.86
C ASN A 151 0.91 -13.41 -6.82
N LEU A 152 -0.30 -13.71 -7.31
CA LEU A 152 -1.49 -13.92 -6.49
C LEU A 152 -1.76 -15.39 -6.17
N ALA A 153 -0.92 -16.33 -6.64
CA ALA A 153 -1.12 -17.75 -6.40
C ALA A 153 -1.21 -18.13 -4.91
N PRO A 154 -0.40 -17.55 -3.99
CA PRO A 154 -0.54 -17.82 -2.57
C PRO A 154 -1.92 -17.43 -2.03
N GLU A 155 -2.41 -16.23 -2.36
CA GLU A 155 -3.73 -15.76 -1.93
C GLU A 155 -4.86 -16.56 -2.57
N LEU A 156 -4.74 -16.91 -3.86
CA LEU A 156 -5.73 -17.72 -4.55
C LEU A 156 -5.84 -19.12 -3.94
N SER A 157 -4.71 -19.72 -3.51
CA SER A 157 -4.69 -21.04 -2.85
C SER A 157 -5.38 -21.07 -1.48
N MET A 158 -5.60 -19.91 -0.83
CA MET A 158 -6.35 -19.83 0.42
C MET A 158 -7.85 -20.05 0.22
N VAL A 159 -8.32 -19.86 -1.01
CA VAL A 159 -9.75 -19.84 -1.32
C VAL A 159 -10.11 -20.85 -2.40
N VAL A 160 -9.23 -21.15 -3.36
CA VAL A 160 -9.47 -22.12 -4.43
C VAL A 160 -8.73 -23.44 -4.14
N PRO A 161 -9.41 -24.60 -4.19
CA PRO A 161 -8.74 -25.89 -4.06
C PRO A 161 -7.67 -26.11 -5.13
N PRO A 162 -6.55 -26.82 -4.83
CA PRO A 162 -5.45 -27.02 -5.78
C PRO A 162 -5.86 -27.64 -7.12
N ALA A 163 -6.92 -28.46 -7.14
CA ALA A 163 -7.44 -29.08 -8.36
C ALA A 163 -8.00 -28.06 -9.38
N HIS A 164 -8.43 -26.88 -8.90
CA HIS A 164 -9.13 -25.87 -9.69
C HIS A 164 -8.32 -24.57 -9.88
N ILE A 165 -7.12 -24.46 -9.28
CA ILE A 165 -6.35 -23.21 -9.24
C ILE A 165 -5.86 -22.72 -10.62
N ASN A 166 -5.76 -23.63 -11.60
CA ASN A 166 -5.34 -23.32 -12.96
C ASN A 166 -6.52 -23.13 -13.93
N GLU A 167 -7.77 -23.15 -13.44
CA GLU A 167 -8.94 -22.88 -14.26
C GLU A 167 -9.06 -21.37 -14.51
N ASP A 168 -9.45 -20.97 -15.72
CA ASP A 168 -9.67 -19.55 -16.06
C ASP A 168 -10.75 -18.90 -15.17
N THR A 169 -11.72 -19.70 -14.72
CA THR A 169 -12.77 -19.31 -13.78
C THR A 169 -12.95 -20.42 -12.74
N PRO A 170 -12.08 -20.47 -11.71
CA PRO A 170 -12.17 -21.50 -10.69
C PRO A 170 -13.52 -21.45 -10.00
N SER A 171 -14.17 -22.60 -9.85
CA SER A 171 -15.42 -22.64 -9.10
C SER A 171 -15.20 -22.19 -7.65
N VAL A 172 -15.86 -21.11 -7.26
CA VAL A 172 -15.87 -20.58 -5.88
C VAL A 172 -16.99 -21.20 -5.03
N ALA A 173 -17.64 -22.27 -5.50
CA ALA A 173 -18.68 -22.96 -4.72
C ALA A 173 -18.12 -23.64 -3.46
N ASN A 174 -16.83 -24.02 -3.47
CA ASN A 174 -16.14 -24.70 -2.38
C ASN A 174 -14.95 -23.87 -1.86
N LEU A 175 -15.19 -22.59 -1.54
CA LEU A 175 -14.14 -21.74 -0.98
C LEU A 175 -13.63 -22.32 0.34
N LEU A 176 -12.31 -22.52 0.43
CA LEU A 176 -11.68 -23.13 1.60
C LEU A 176 -11.81 -22.24 2.85
N ASP A 177 -11.29 -21.02 2.81
CA ASP A 177 -11.37 -20.08 3.93
C ASP A 177 -11.26 -18.61 3.48
N THR A 178 -12.41 -17.95 3.33
CA THR A 178 -12.49 -16.51 3.03
C THR A 178 -11.88 -15.64 4.14
N ASP A 179 -11.98 -16.05 5.40
CA ASP A 179 -11.48 -15.23 6.52
C ASP A 179 -9.96 -15.17 6.54
N THR A 180 -9.30 -16.30 6.26
CA THR A 180 -7.84 -16.36 6.17
C THR A 180 -7.33 -15.43 5.07
N LEU A 181 -8.00 -15.39 3.91
CA LEU A 181 -7.66 -14.42 2.86
C LEU A 181 -7.82 -12.98 3.35
N ILE A 182 -8.96 -12.65 3.98
CA ILE A 182 -9.20 -11.27 4.47
C ILE A 182 -8.13 -10.87 5.50
N ARG A 183 -7.76 -11.76 6.44
CA ARG A 183 -6.68 -11.50 7.42
C ARG A 183 -5.32 -11.33 6.76
N ARG A 184 -5.01 -12.11 5.72
CA ARG A 184 -3.79 -11.93 4.92
C ARG A 184 -3.76 -10.56 4.25
N LEU A 185 -4.87 -10.13 3.65
CA LEU A 185 -4.99 -8.81 3.03
C LEU A 185 -4.88 -7.68 4.06
N ASP A 186 -5.48 -7.83 5.23
CA ASP A 186 -5.33 -6.89 6.35
C ASP A 186 -3.87 -6.71 6.75
N MET A 187 -3.16 -7.79 7.02
CA MET A 187 -1.74 -7.73 7.39
C MET A 187 -0.86 -7.09 6.31
N SER A 188 -1.18 -7.32 5.03
CA SER A 188 -0.32 -6.93 3.90
C SER A 188 -0.59 -5.51 3.39
N LEU A 189 -1.85 -5.08 3.42
CA LEU A 189 -2.28 -3.82 2.83
C LEU A 189 -2.63 -2.76 3.88
N LEU A 190 -3.16 -3.19 5.03
CA LEU A 190 -3.62 -2.33 6.12
C LEU A 190 -2.75 -2.42 7.37
N GLY A 191 -1.77 -3.33 7.40
CA GLY A 191 -0.86 -3.49 8.53
C GLY A 191 -1.52 -4.10 9.77
N GLY A 192 -2.62 -4.85 9.60
CA GLY A 192 -3.34 -5.48 10.72
C GLY A 192 -4.29 -4.54 11.46
N THR A 193 -4.77 -3.49 10.77
CA THR A 193 -5.56 -2.39 11.35
C THR A 193 -6.98 -2.36 10.79
N MET A 194 -7.38 -3.37 10.02
CA MET A 194 -8.73 -3.48 9.48
C MET A 194 -9.76 -3.47 10.61
N SER A 195 -10.70 -2.53 10.55
CA SER A 195 -11.80 -2.49 11.52
C SER A 195 -12.68 -3.75 11.41
N PRO A 196 -13.28 -4.22 12.53
CA PRO A 196 -14.22 -5.36 12.50
C PRO A 196 -15.39 -5.14 11.53
N ARG A 197 -15.85 -3.88 11.40
CA ARG A 197 -16.92 -3.52 10.48
C ARG A 197 -16.50 -3.68 9.01
N LEU A 198 -15.29 -3.26 8.66
CA LEU A 198 -14.75 -3.42 7.31
C LEU A 198 -14.55 -4.90 6.98
N PHE A 199 -14.00 -5.68 7.92
CA PHE A 199 -13.87 -7.13 7.78
C PHE A 199 -15.20 -7.80 7.44
N GLN A 200 -16.24 -7.50 8.23
CA GLN A 200 -17.58 -8.06 8.01
C GLN A 200 -18.18 -7.62 6.67
N THR A 201 -18.01 -6.34 6.31
CA THR A 201 -18.52 -5.82 5.03
C THR A 201 -17.88 -6.53 3.83
N ILE A 202 -16.56 -6.77 3.89
CA ILE A 202 -15.84 -7.51 2.83
C ILE A 202 -16.31 -8.97 2.79
N ARG A 203 -16.42 -9.63 3.95
CA ARG A 203 -16.87 -11.01 4.05
C ARG A 203 -18.26 -11.19 3.42
N GLU A 204 -19.22 -10.38 3.84
CA GLU A 204 -20.59 -10.41 3.29
C GLU A 204 -20.61 -10.14 1.78
N SER A 205 -19.76 -9.23 1.30
CA SER A 205 -19.67 -8.92 -0.13
C SER A 205 -19.16 -10.11 -0.93
N VAL A 206 -18.15 -10.82 -0.42
CA VAL A 206 -17.64 -12.05 -1.05
C VAL A 206 -18.71 -13.14 -1.03
N ASP A 207 -19.40 -13.34 0.08
CA ASP A 207 -20.48 -14.33 0.21
C ASP A 207 -21.63 -14.09 -0.79
N ARG A 208 -21.93 -12.83 -1.14
CA ARG A 208 -22.95 -12.49 -2.15
C ARG A 208 -22.55 -12.82 -3.59
N ILE A 209 -21.26 -12.94 -3.88
CA ILE A 209 -20.74 -13.21 -5.23
C ILE A 209 -20.56 -14.73 -5.45
N LYS A 210 -20.63 -15.55 -4.39
CA LYS A 210 -20.59 -17.01 -4.52
C LYS A 210 -21.78 -17.46 -5.39
N PRO A 211 -21.55 -18.18 -6.50
CA PRO A 211 -22.61 -18.84 -7.23
C PRO A 211 -23.27 -19.88 -6.31
N PRO A 212 -24.58 -20.13 -6.50
CA PRO A 212 -25.34 -21.08 -5.69
C PRO A 212 -24.81 -22.52 -5.77
#